data_AF-A0A7R9TW23-F1
#
_entry.id   AF-A0A7R9TW23-F1
#
_cell.length_a   1.000
_cell.length_b   1.000
_cell.length_c   1.000
_cell.angle_alpha   90.00
_cell.angle_beta   90.00
_cell.angle_gamma   90.00
#
_symmetry.space_group_name_H-M   'P 1'
#
loop_
_entity.id
_entity.type
_entity.pdbx_description
1 polymer ?
#
loop_
_entity_poly.entity_id
_entity_poly.type
_entity_poly.pdbx_seq_one_letter_code
_entity_poly.pdbx_strand_id
1 'polypeptide(L)'
;ARAPATASAGAAEGAVPSAIIIGGGRIGTALEQMGNGDDVVLRRGDAFPADAPAGPIFVCTRNDALDGIIESVPEGRREDLVFLQNGMLQPYLDAKGLGDNTQALIYMAVAKLGDAPTDGITDTDPDGLTAACGKWAPALAARLNAGGMSCHVLEGDVFKASMLEKLIWISAFMLVGARHPGATVGDVESQHTDEVTQLIDELAAGCAAQGVTFKPDVAVRLRAYARSVAHFPTAVKELEWRNGYFHSLTKKAVADGEADPFPTHTAWLTEVGAVPPLPKFALLFDCDGVIVETEELHRLAYNASFKHFELKLDGTEQVEWTVEYYDVLQNTVGGGKPKMKYYFNTERAQWPSSVEGAAPESEEDRSALVDRLQDQKTVCYKELVETTAEARPGVLRLMDEALDRGDVAVAICSAATRAGFDKVVNSIVKPDRLARFDVILAGDDGSKKKPDP
;
A
#
# COMPACT_ATOMS: atom_id res chain seq x y z
N ALA A 1 30.34 -26.35 -35.00
CA ALA A 1 30.44 -25.31 -33.97
C ALA A 1 30.40 -26.01 -32.61
N ARG A 2 31.45 -25.86 -31.80
CA ARG A 2 31.57 -26.51 -30.48
C ARG A 2 30.57 -25.88 -29.50
N ALA A 3 29.84 -26.72 -28.78
CA ALA A 3 29.02 -26.31 -27.63
C ALA A 3 29.87 -25.59 -26.58
N PRO A 4 29.34 -24.59 -25.85
CA PRO A 4 30.05 -24.00 -24.74
C PRO A 4 30.13 -25.04 -23.62
N ALA A 5 31.34 -25.33 -23.18
CA ALA A 5 31.59 -26.17 -22.03
C ALA A 5 31.00 -25.49 -20.78
N THR A 6 30.13 -26.21 -20.08
CA THR A 6 29.74 -25.90 -18.71
C THR A 6 31.00 -25.93 -17.85
N ALA A 7 31.43 -24.76 -17.39
CA ALA A 7 32.48 -24.66 -16.38
C ALA A 7 31.88 -25.18 -15.06
N SER A 8 32.21 -26.41 -14.70
CA SER A 8 32.13 -26.86 -13.32
C SER A 8 33.11 -25.98 -12.54
N ALA A 9 32.57 -25.06 -11.73
CA ALA A 9 33.37 -24.30 -10.79
C ALA A 9 33.84 -25.29 -9.71
N GLY A 10 35.13 -25.62 -9.73
CA GLY A 10 35.77 -26.35 -8.64
C GLY A 10 35.55 -25.60 -7.32
N ALA A 11 35.20 -26.34 -6.28
CA ALA A 11 35.08 -25.83 -4.92
C ALA A 11 36.34 -25.03 -4.55
N ALA A 12 36.19 -23.73 -4.35
CA ALA A 12 37.23 -22.94 -3.70
C ALA A 12 37.22 -23.34 -2.22
N GLU A 13 38.24 -24.11 -1.79
CA GLU A 13 38.59 -24.31 -0.38
C GLU A 13 39.02 -22.96 0.23
N GLY A 14 38.04 -22.11 0.52
CA GLY A 14 38.22 -20.90 1.33
C GLY A 14 38.00 -21.23 2.81
N ALA A 15 38.85 -20.69 3.69
CA ALA A 15 38.62 -20.77 5.13
C ALA A 15 37.26 -20.15 5.48
N VAL A 16 36.44 -20.85 6.28
CA VAL A 16 35.14 -20.34 6.76
C VAL A 16 35.42 -19.20 7.76
N PRO A 17 35.05 -17.94 7.45
CA PRO A 17 35.28 -16.83 8.37
C PRO A 17 34.31 -16.89 9.54
N SER A 18 34.72 -16.35 10.69
CA SER A 18 33.85 -16.11 11.83
C SER A 18 32.74 -15.13 11.45
N ALA A 19 31.55 -15.33 12.00
CA ALA A 19 30.37 -14.55 11.67
C ALA A 19 29.63 -14.08 12.92
N ILE A 20 28.78 -13.08 12.73
CA ILE A 20 27.68 -12.80 13.66
C ILE A 20 26.43 -13.48 13.13
N ILE A 21 25.70 -14.18 13.99
CA ILE A 21 24.43 -14.85 13.65
C ILE A 21 23.33 -14.23 14.49
N ILE A 22 22.45 -13.45 13.85
CA ILE A 22 21.31 -12.81 14.51
C ILE A 22 20.12 -13.77 14.43
N GLY A 23 19.80 -14.39 15.57
CA GLY A 23 18.68 -15.32 15.73
C GLY A 23 19.13 -16.78 15.84
N GLY A 24 19.08 -17.33 17.07
CA GLY A 24 19.35 -18.75 17.37
C GLY A 24 18.21 -19.72 17.03
N GLY A 25 17.53 -19.49 15.90
CA GLY A 25 16.51 -20.40 15.39
C GLY A 25 17.14 -21.63 14.71
N ARG A 26 16.32 -22.40 13.97
CA ARG A 26 16.79 -23.59 13.26
C ARG A 26 17.90 -23.28 12.25
N ILE A 27 17.70 -22.26 11.43
CA ILE A 27 18.68 -21.83 10.42
C ILE A 27 19.93 -21.24 11.07
N GLY A 28 19.78 -20.35 12.06
CA GLY A 28 20.92 -19.75 12.75
C GLY A 28 21.80 -20.80 13.45
N THR A 29 21.18 -21.76 14.13
CA THR A 29 21.92 -22.87 14.78
C THR A 29 22.62 -23.75 13.74
N ALA A 30 21.99 -24.03 12.60
CA ALA A 30 22.64 -24.79 11.53
C ALA A 30 23.86 -24.04 10.97
N LEU A 31 23.75 -22.73 10.74
CA LEU A 31 24.88 -21.92 10.26
C LEU A 31 26.02 -21.82 11.28
N GLU A 32 25.71 -21.76 12.58
CA GLU A 32 26.70 -21.79 13.67
C GLU A 32 27.48 -23.12 13.66
N GLN A 33 26.76 -24.24 13.53
CA GLN A 33 27.38 -25.58 13.45
C GLN A 33 28.25 -25.78 12.21
N MET A 34 27.97 -25.06 11.13
CA MET A 34 28.77 -25.03 9.91
C MET A 34 29.92 -24.02 9.96
N GLY A 35 30.03 -23.26 11.05
CA GLY A 35 31.06 -22.27 11.26
C GLY A 35 32.42 -22.87 11.63
N ASN A 36 33.34 -21.98 11.97
CA ASN A 36 34.69 -22.34 12.40
C ASN A 36 34.80 -22.52 13.93
N GLY A 37 33.71 -22.34 14.68
CA GLY A 37 33.67 -22.41 16.14
C GLY A 37 33.81 -21.06 16.86
N ASP A 38 34.09 -19.98 16.15
CA ASP A 38 34.33 -18.64 16.70
C ASP A 38 33.19 -17.65 16.37
N ASP A 39 31.99 -18.15 16.11
CA ASP A 39 30.83 -17.31 15.80
C ASP A 39 30.23 -16.64 17.03
N VAL A 40 29.65 -15.47 16.83
CA VAL A 40 28.87 -14.77 17.87
C VAL A 40 27.39 -14.87 17.54
N VAL A 41 26.63 -15.58 18.37
CA VAL A 41 25.18 -15.69 18.21
C VAL A 41 24.47 -14.62 19.05
N LEU A 42 23.76 -13.72 18.38
CA LEU A 42 22.94 -12.68 19.00
C LEU A 42 21.47 -13.13 19.07
N ARG A 43 20.89 -13.04 20.26
CA ARG A 43 19.47 -13.28 20.53
C ARG A 43 18.74 -11.95 20.70
N ARG A 44 17.42 -12.04 20.79
CA ARG A 44 16.56 -10.86 20.95
C ARG A 44 16.93 -10.09 22.23
N GLY A 45 17.31 -8.83 22.06
CA GLY A 45 17.66 -7.93 23.17
C GLY A 45 19.15 -7.91 23.50
N ASP A 46 19.96 -8.78 22.88
CA ASP A 46 21.41 -8.71 23.02
C ASP A 46 21.94 -7.44 22.34
N ALA A 47 22.94 -6.81 22.95
CA ALA A 47 23.63 -5.67 22.37
C ALA A 47 24.59 -6.13 21.27
N PHE A 48 24.77 -5.29 20.24
CA PHE A 48 25.79 -5.54 19.23
C PHE A 48 27.20 -5.49 19.88
N PRO A 49 28.07 -6.49 19.70
CA PRO A 49 29.36 -6.54 20.40
C PRO A 49 30.30 -5.43 19.92
N ALA A 50 31.01 -4.78 20.85
CA ALA A 50 31.99 -3.74 20.51
C ALA A 50 33.25 -4.32 19.84
N ASP A 51 33.59 -5.57 20.16
CA ASP A 51 34.69 -6.36 19.63
C ASP A 51 34.22 -7.40 18.58
N ALA A 52 33.06 -7.13 17.96
CA ALA A 52 32.48 -7.95 16.91
C ALA A 52 33.51 -8.31 15.81
N PRO A 53 33.64 -9.60 15.44
CA PRO A 53 34.57 -10.00 14.39
C PRO A 53 34.23 -9.28 13.07
N ALA A 54 35.28 -9.00 12.29
CA ALA A 54 35.12 -8.61 10.90
C ALA A 54 34.61 -9.82 10.12
N GLY A 55 33.54 -9.65 9.35
CA GLY A 55 32.89 -10.78 8.69
C GLY A 55 31.40 -10.57 8.44
N PRO A 56 30.74 -11.57 7.85
CA PRO A 56 29.32 -11.53 7.54
C PRO A 56 28.46 -11.50 8.81
N ILE A 57 27.31 -10.83 8.70
CA ILE A 57 26.28 -10.79 9.73
C ILE A 57 25.03 -11.49 9.18
N PHE A 58 24.85 -12.76 9.51
CA PHE A 58 23.73 -13.56 9.04
C PHE A 58 22.44 -13.21 9.80
N VAL A 59 21.44 -12.72 9.07
CA VAL A 59 20.12 -12.40 9.62
C VAL A 59 19.22 -13.62 9.51
N CYS A 60 19.07 -14.38 10.60
CA CYS A 60 18.34 -15.65 10.66
C CYS A 60 16.97 -15.51 11.36
N THR A 61 16.37 -14.32 11.31
CA THR A 61 15.06 -14.01 11.88
C THR A 61 13.97 -13.97 10.80
N ARG A 62 12.71 -13.78 11.24
CA ARG A 62 11.58 -13.51 10.34
C ARG A 62 11.61 -12.07 9.83
N ASN A 63 10.88 -11.83 8.74
CA ASN A 63 10.83 -10.53 8.05
C ASN A 63 10.32 -9.40 8.96
N ASP A 64 9.40 -9.69 9.89
CA ASP A 64 8.84 -8.69 10.81
C ASP A 64 9.81 -8.17 11.88
N ALA A 65 11.02 -8.74 11.98
CA ALA A 65 12.07 -8.28 12.88
C ALA A 65 13.14 -7.43 12.18
N LEU A 66 13.09 -7.29 10.84
CA LEU A 66 14.18 -6.71 10.06
C LEU A 66 14.48 -5.25 10.43
N ASP A 67 13.45 -4.42 10.62
CA ASP A 67 13.65 -3.01 11.00
C ASP A 67 14.45 -2.88 12.30
N GLY A 68 14.01 -3.58 13.35
CA GLY A 68 14.70 -3.53 14.65
C GLY A 68 16.13 -4.11 14.60
N ILE A 69 16.38 -5.09 13.72
CA ILE A 69 17.72 -5.65 13.53
C ILE A 69 18.64 -4.64 12.84
N ILE A 70 18.18 -4.04 11.74
CA ILE A 70 18.94 -3.04 10.99
C ILE A 70 19.28 -1.84 11.89
N GLU A 71 18.33 -1.41 12.72
CA GLU A 71 18.53 -0.33 13.69
C GLU A 71 19.55 -0.69 14.78
N SER A 72 19.54 -1.95 15.25
CA SER A 72 20.47 -2.42 16.29
C SER A 72 21.92 -2.60 15.80
N VAL A 73 22.12 -2.72 14.48
CA VAL A 73 23.43 -2.92 13.87
C VAL A 73 24.09 -1.55 13.60
N PRO A 74 25.35 -1.32 14.05
CA PRO A 74 26.07 -0.09 13.79
C PRO A 74 26.11 0.25 12.31
N GLU A 75 25.94 1.53 11.94
CA GLU A 75 25.82 1.97 10.55
C GLU A 75 26.97 1.46 9.65
N GLY A 76 28.21 1.57 10.11
CA GLY A 76 29.39 1.07 9.39
C GLY A 76 29.51 -0.45 9.28
N ARG A 77 28.60 -1.21 9.90
CA ARG A 77 28.50 -2.68 9.80
C ARG A 77 27.27 -3.12 9.01
N ARG A 78 26.37 -2.22 8.62
CA ARG A 78 25.13 -2.59 7.91
C ARG A 78 25.40 -3.19 6.53
N GLU A 79 26.49 -2.78 5.86
CA GLU A 79 26.92 -3.39 4.59
C GLU A 79 27.32 -4.87 4.73
N ASP A 80 27.57 -5.35 5.96
CA ASP A 80 27.91 -6.73 6.23
C ASP A 80 26.71 -7.64 6.49
N LEU A 81 25.50 -7.07 6.51
CA LEU A 81 24.27 -7.85 6.67
C LEU A 81 24.05 -8.76 5.46
N VAL A 82 23.80 -10.02 5.77
CA VAL A 82 23.40 -11.07 4.86
C VAL A 82 21.96 -11.43 5.17
N PHE A 83 21.06 -11.25 4.20
CA PHE A 83 19.63 -11.50 4.35
C PHE A 83 19.25 -12.88 3.81
N LEU A 84 18.62 -13.71 4.64
CA LEU A 84 18.27 -15.11 4.35
C LEU A 84 16.74 -15.33 4.31
N GLN A 85 15.97 -14.25 4.37
CA GLN A 85 14.52 -14.28 4.49
C GLN A 85 13.86 -14.85 3.22
N ASN A 86 12.68 -15.44 3.40
CA ASN A 86 11.84 -15.84 2.27
C ASN A 86 11.05 -14.64 1.74
N GLY A 87 10.74 -14.67 0.45
CA GLY A 87 10.00 -13.61 -0.24
C GLY A 87 10.91 -12.67 -1.04
N MET A 88 10.33 -11.60 -1.56
CA MET A 88 11.01 -10.55 -2.33
C MET A 88 11.41 -9.41 -1.40
N LEU A 89 12.71 -9.31 -1.10
CA LEU A 89 13.24 -8.29 -0.19
C LEU A 89 13.72 -7.03 -0.93
N GLN A 90 14.04 -7.12 -2.23
CA GLN A 90 14.73 -6.05 -2.95
C GLN A 90 14.08 -4.67 -2.78
N PRO A 91 12.75 -4.47 -2.97
CA PRO A 91 12.15 -3.15 -2.80
C PRO A 91 12.29 -2.58 -1.39
N TYR A 92 12.23 -3.43 -0.36
CA TYR A 92 12.43 -3.03 1.04
C TYR A 92 13.88 -2.63 1.31
N LEU A 93 14.83 -3.42 0.81
CA LEU A 93 16.26 -3.15 0.99
C LEU A 93 16.67 -1.86 0.27
N ASP A 94 16.18 -1.65 -0.95
CA ASP A 94 16.40 -0.41 -1.71
C ASP A 94 15.91 0.82 -0.93
N ALA A 95 14.70 0.75 -0.36
CA ALA A 95 14.12 1.83 0.44
C ALA A 95 14.91 2.14 1.72
N LYS A 96 15.72 1.20 2.21
CA LYS A 96 16.60 1.36 3.38
C LYS A 96 18.04 1.72 3.01
N GLY A 97 18.36 1.85 1.71
CA GLY A 97 19.73 2.05 1.23
C GLY A 97 20.62 0.82 1.38
N LEU A 98 20.02 -0.37 1.42
CA LEU A 98 20.69 -1.68 1.59
C LEU A 98 20.53 -2.58 0.37
N GLY A 99 20.18 -2.01 -0.80
CA GLY A 99 19.89 -2.78 -2.02
C GLY A 99 21.05 -3.66 -2.52
N ASP A 100 22.29 -3.24 -2.25
CA ASP A 100 23.51 -3.95 -2.64
C ASP A 100 23.98 -4.99 -1.59
N ASN A 101 23.25 -5.12 -0.48
CA ASN A 101 23.58 -6.10 0.55
C ASN A 101 23.50 -7.53 0.04
N THR A 102 24.23 -8.41 0.72
CA THR A 102 24.21 -9.83 0.35
C THR A 102 22.85 -10.44 0.64
N GLN A 103 22.27 -11.11 -0.35
CA GLN A 103 21.02 -11.84 -0.23
C GLN A 103 21.25 -13.32 -0.54
N ALA A 104 20.56 -14.19 0.20
CA ALA A 104 20.68 -15.63 0.07
C ALA A 104 19.31 -16.31 -0.04
N LEU A 105 19.14 -17.06 -1.12
CA LEU A 105 18.00 -17.89 -1.42
C LEU A 105 18.23 -19.28 -0.82
N ILE A 106 17.94 -19.45 0.46
CA ILE A 106 18.18 -20.73 1.16
C ILE A 106 17.17 -21.80 0.74
N TYR A 107 17.67 -22.90 0.16
CA TYR A 107 16.93 -24.14 -0.09
C TYR A 107 17.51 -25.23 0.79
N MET A 108 17.24 -25.14 2.09
CA MET A 108 17.61 -26.18 3.05
C MET A 108 16.47 -26.37 4.05
N ALA A 109 16.28 -27.60 4.51
CA ALA A 109 15.26 -27.91 5.50
C ALA A 109 15.92 -28.41 6.80
N VAL A 110 15.49 -27.85 7.93
CA VAL A 110 15.88 -28.30 9.26
C VAL A 110 14.60 -28.74 9.98
N ALA A 111 14.42 -30.05 10.15
CA ALA A 111 13.20 -30.64 10.67
C ALA A 111 12.94 -30.21 12.14
N LYS A 112 13.96 -30.31 13.00
CA LYS A 112 13.94 -29.83 14.38
C LYS A 112 15.21 -29.08 14.72
N LEU A 113 15.15 -28.24 15.75
CA LEU A 113 16.30 -27.47 16.21
C LEU A 113 17.46 -28.41 16.57
N GLY A 114 18.61 -28.21 15.93
CA GLY A 114 19.82 -29.02 16.12
C GLY A 114 19.93 -30.25 15.21
N ASP A 115 18.89 -30.58 14.43
CA ASP A 115 19.00 -31.62 13.40
C ASP A 115 19.95 -31.17 12.28
N ALA A 116 20.64 -32.13 11.67
CA ALA A 116 21.42 -31.86 10.45
C ALA A 116 20.47 -31.36 9.34
N PRO A 117 20.83 -30.30 8.62
CA PRO A 117 20.01 -29.82 7.52
C PRO A 117 20.04 -30.78 6.34
N THR A 118 18.91 -30.81 5.63
CA THR A 118 18.80 -31.46 4.32
C THR A 118 18.97 -30.41 3.23
N ASP A 119 19.85 -30.68 2.28
CA ASP A 119 20.07 -29.84 1.11
C ASP A 119 18.88 -29.88 0.14
N GLY A 120 18.66 -28.80 -0.59
CA GLY A 120 17.60 -28.62 -1.59
C GLY A 120 17.90 -29.27 -2.93
N ILE A 121 18.66 -30.37 -2.95
CA ILE A 121 18.96 -31.12 -4.16
C ILE A 121 17.70 -31.86 -4.62
N THR A 122 17.44 -31.82 -5.93
CA THR A 122 16.30 -32.50 -6.56
C THR A 122 16.77 -33.34 -7.75
N ASP A 123 15.86 -34.13 -8.34
CA ASP A 123 16.11 -34.86 -9.58
C ASP A 123 16.32 -33.93 -10.79
N THR A 124 15.84 -32.69 -10.72
CA THR A 124 16.00 -31.68 -11.79
C THR A 124 17.19 -30.74 -11.56
N ASP A 125 17.62 -30.59 -10.31
CA ASP A 125 18.70 -29.68 -9.90
C ASP A 125 19.66 -30.47 -8.98
N PRO A 126 20.47 -31.40 -9.55
CA PRO A 126 21.36 -32.27 -8.79
C PRO A 126 22.51 -31.51 -8.10
N ASP A 127 22.83 -30.32 -8.58
CA ASP A 127 23.83 -29.42 -8.00
C ASP A 127 23.24 -28.51 -6.90
N GLY A 128 21.97 -28.71 -6.55
CA GLY A 128 21.25 -27.96 -5.51
C GLY A 128 20.72 -26.59 -5.95
N LEU A 129 19.85 -26.02 -5.13
CA LEU A 129 19.07 -24.82 -5.44
C LEU A 129 19.49 -23.57 -4.66
N THR A 130 20.23 -23.74 -3.56
CA THR A 130 20.64 -22.61 -2.72
C THR A 130 21.53 -21.67 -3.51
N ALA A 131 21.25 -20.37 -3.47
CA ALA A 131 22.04 -19.37 -4.18
C ALA A 131 22.22 -18.10 -3.34
N ALA A 132 23.33 -17.39 -3.54
CA ALA A 132 23.62 -16.12 -2.89
C ALA A 132 24.26 -15.12 -3.86
N CYS A 133 24.02 -13.84 -3.63
CA CYS A 133 24.57 -12.72 -4.40
C CYS A 133 25.00 -11.60 -3.46
N GLY A 134 26.12 -10.93 -3.75
CA GLY A 134 26.65 -9.80 -3.00
C GLY A 134 27.96 -10.08 -2.26
N LYS A 135 28.46 -9.06 -1.55
CA LYS A 135 29.77 -9.01 -0.86
C LYS A 135 30.16 -10.31 -0.14
N TRP A 136 29.23 -10.90 0.61
CA TRP A 136 29.45 -12.05 1.49
C TRP A 136 28.94 -13.38 0.91
N ALA A 137 28.48 -13.42 -0.34
CA ALA A 137 28.02 -14.65 -0.98
C ALA A 137 29.10 -15.76 -1.00
N PRO A 138 30.39 -15.48 -1.32
CA PRO A 138 31.44 -16.51 -1.24
C PRO A 138 31.64 -17.07 0.18
N ALA A 139 31.55 -16.21 1.21
CA ALA A 139 31.70 -16.64 2.60
C ALA A 139 30.55 -17.54 3.06
N LEU A 140 29.32 -17.20 2.66
CA LEU A 140 28.15 -18.06 2.91
C LEU A 140 28.29 -19.39 2.17
N ALA A 141 28.73 -19.38 0.90
CA ALA A 141 28.92 -20.60 0.13
C ALA A 141 29.98 -21.52 0.75
N ALA A 142 31.13 -20.97 1.17
CA ALA A 142 32.17 -21.74 1.86
C ALA A 142 31.64 -22.38 3.15
N ARG A 143 30.84 -21.63 3.93
CA ARG A 143 30.20 -22.13 5.15
C ARG A 143 29.22 -23.26 4.88
N LEU A 144 28.31 -23.09 3.92
CA LEU A 144 27.35 -24.12 3.53
C LEU A 144 28.05 -25.39 3.01
N ASN A 145 29.09 -25.24 2.18
CA ASN A 145 29.89 -26.36 1.67
C ASN A 145 30.60 -27.12 2.80
N ALA A 146 31.12 -26.42 3.81
CA ALA A 146 31.72 -27.06 5.00
C ALA A 146 30.68 -27.91 5.78
N GLY A 147 29.41 -27.50 5.73
CA GLY A 147 28.26 -28.26 6.22
C GLY A 147 27.73 -29.35 5.28
N GLY A 148 28.37 -29.58 4.14
CA GLY A 148 27.93 -30.54 3.12
C GLY A 148 26.71 -30.09 2.31
N MET A 149 26.38 -28.79 2.31
CA MET A 149 25.26 -28.20 1.58
C MET A 149 25.75 -27.45 0.33
N SER A 150 24.98 -27.50 -0.73
CA SER A 150 25.19 -26.73 -1.96
C SER A 150 24.96 -25.23 -1.75
N CYS A 151 25.69 -24.41 -2.50
CA CYS A 151 25.41 -22.98 -2.63
C CYS A 151 26.05 -22.40 -3.90
N HIS A 152 25.22 -21.83 -4.77
CA HIS A 152 25.67 -21.13 -5.97
C HIS A 152 25.95 -19.65 -5.65
N VAL A 153 27.12 -19.14 -6.01
CA VAL A 153 27.38 -17.69 -6.01
C VAL A 153 26.98 -17.16 -7.38
N LEU A 154 25.91 -16.37 -7.42
CA LEU A 154 25.30 -15.84 -8.64
C LEU A 154 25.34 -14.31 -8.63
N GLU A 155 25.22 -13.71 -9.80
CA GLU A 155 25.19 -12.25 -9.97
C GLU A 155 24.12 -11.83 -10.99
N GLY A 156 23.73 -10.55 -10.92
CA GLY A 156 22.87 -9.89 -11.90
C GLY A 156 21.57 -10.63 -12.21
N ASP A 157 21.26 -10.71 -13.51
CA ASP A 157 20.00 -11.31 -13.99
C ASP A 157 19.86 -12.79 -13.65
N VAL A 158 20.97 -13.51 -13.48
CA VAL A 158 20.94 -14.94 -13.12
C VAL A 158 20.46 -15.12 -11.69
N PHE A 159 20.97 -14.32 -10.74
CA PHE A 159 20.47 -14.32 -9.37
C PHE A 159 19.02 -13.85 -9.29
N LYS A 160 18.67 -12.80 -10.05
CA LYS A 160 17.30 -12.29 -10.13
C LYS A 160 16.31 -13.36 -10.61
N ALA A 161 16.68 -14.15 -11.62
CA ALA A 161 15.86 -15.26 -12.09
C ALA A 161 15.66 -16.31 -10.98
N SER A 162 16.72 -16.74 -10.29
CA SER A 162 16.61 -17.68 -9.16
C SER A 162 15.75 -17.14 -8.01
N MET A 163 15.86 -15.85 -7.71
CA MET A 163 15.05 -15.18 -6.67
C MET A 163 13.56 -15.22 -7.02
N LEU A 164 13.23 -14.92 -8.28
CA LEU A 164 11.86 -14.99 -8.76
C LEU A 164 11.34 -16.42 -8.85
N GLU A 165 12.14 -17.41 -9.24
CA GLU A 165 11.74 -18.83 -9.21
C GLU A 165 11.36 -19.26 -7.78
N LYS A 166 12.17 -18.89 -6.78
CA LYS A 166 11.86 -19.17 -5.38
C LYS A 166 10.57 -18.48 -4.92
N LEU A 167 10.37 -17.23 -5.35
CA LEU A 167 9.17 -16.46 -5.03
C LEU A 167 7.92 -17.05 -5.68
N ILE A 168 8.01 -17.46 -6.96
CA ILE A 168 6.93 -18.12 -7.70
C ILE A 168 6.55 -19.41 -7.00
N TRP A 169 7.53 -20.24 -6.63
CA TRP A 169 7.28 -21.49 -5.91
C TRP A 169 6.47 -21.26 -4.64
N ILE A 170 6.94 -20.39 -3.75
CA ILE A 170 6.27 -20.19 -2.46
C ILE A 170 4.92 -19.48 -2.60
N SER A 171 4.77 -18.62 -3.61
CA SER A 171 3.50 -17.94 -3.90
C SER A 171 2.48 -18.94 -4.42
N ALA A 172 2.85 -19.76 -5.41
CA ALA A 172 1.95 -20.70 -6.06
C ALA A 172 1.52 -21.84 -5.14
N PHE A 173 2.47 -22.55 -4.52
CA PHE A 173 2.14 -23.71 -3.67
C PHE A 173 1.32 -23.33 -2.44
N MET A 174 1.65 -22.22 -1.80
CA MET A 174 0.94 -21.78 -0.61
C MET A 174 -0.45 -21.24 -0.93
N LEU A 175 -0.62 -20.58 -2.09
CA LEU A 175 -1.92 -20.08 -2.53
C LEU A 175 -2.84 -21.23 -2.97
N VAL A 176 -2.37 -22.15 -3.82
CA VAL A 176 -3.18 -23.32 -4.22
C VAL A 176 -3.55 -24.14 -3.01
N GLY A 177 -2.61 -24.41 -2.11
CA GLY A 177 -2.93 -25.14 -0.89
C GLY A 177 -3.92 -24.41 0.03
N ALA A 178 -3.90 -23.08 0.10
CA ALA A 178 -4.90 -22.30 0.84
C ALA A 178 -6.32 -22.39 0.24
N ARG A 179 -6.44 -22.67 -1.07
CA ARG A 179 -7.73 -22.96 -1.72
C ARG A 179 -8.29 -24.34 -1.36
N HIS A 180 -7.44 -25.23 -0.85
CA HIS A 180 -7.79 -26.60 -0.46
C HIS A 180 -7.52 -26.79 1.05
N PRO A 181 -8.45 -26.40 1.94
CA PRO A 181 -8.21 -26.35 3.38
C PRO A 181 -7.63 -27.65 3.95
N GLY A 182 -6.45 -27.54 4.58
CA GLY A 182 -5.73 -28.68 5.17
C GLY A 182 -4.70 -29.33 4.25
N ALA A 183 -4.62 -28.94 2.97
CA ALA A 183 -3.62 -29.45 2.04
C ALA A 183 -2.19 -29.14 2.49
N THR A 184 -1.33 -30.14 2.38
CA THR A 184 0.12 -30.01 2.49
C THR A 184 0.73 -29.65 1.14
N VAL A 185 2.01 -29.27 1.13
CA VAL A 185 2.75 -29.02 -0.13
C VAL A 185 2.75 -30.27 -1.03
N GLY A 186 2.81 -31.47 -0.43
CA GLY A 186 2.72 -32.74 -1.15
C GLY A 186 1.33 -33.00 -1.75
N ASP A 187 0.27 -32.61 -1.05
CA ASP A 187 -1.10 -32.70 -1.59
C ASP A 187 -1.25 -31.76 -2.79
N VAL A 188 -0.71 -30.54 -2.71
CA VAL A 188 -0.70 -29.61 -3.86
C VAL A 188 0.08 -30.19 -5.03
N GLU A 189 1.26 -30.77 -4.79
CA GLU A 189 2.11 -31.34 -5.84
C GLU A 189 1.48 -32.55 -6.53
N SER A 190 0.75 -33.39 -5.79
CA SER A 190 0.26 -34.69 -6.27
C SER A 190 -1.24 -34.71 -6.65
N GLN A 191 -2.07 -33.90 -5.99
CA GLN A 191 -3.53 -33.90 -6.18
C GLN A 191 -4.03 -32.64 -6.88
N HIS A 192 -3.31 -31.52 -6.76
CA HIS A 192 -3.67 -30.23 -7.38
C HIS A 192 -2.62 -29.77 -8.40
N THR A 193 -2.05 -30.73 -9.12
CA THR A 193 -0.96 -30.51 -10.09
C THR A 193 -1.31 -29.47 -11.14
N ASP A 194 -2.50 -29.55 -11.73
CA ASP A 194 -2.90 -28.68 -12.83
C ASP A 194 -3.05 -27.23 -12.36
N GLU A 195 -3.63 -27.02 -11.18
CA GLU A 195 -3.80 -25.69 -10.58
C GLU A 195 -2.45 -25.04 -10.24
N VAL A 196 -1.54 -25.78 -9.61
CA VAL A 196 -0.22 -25.22 -9.26
C VAL A 196 0.64 -24.99 -10.50
N THR A 197 0.53 -25.85 -11.52
CA THR A 197 1.23 -25.67 -12.80
C THR A 197 0.71 -24.42 -13.53
N GLN A 198 -0.61 -24.26 -13.63
CA GLN A 198 -1.23 -23.07 -14.21
C GLN A 198 -0.73 -21.78 -13.55
N LEU A 199 -0.69 -21.76 -12.22
CA LEU A 199 -0.27 -20.56 -11.50
C LEU A 199 1.24 -20.30 -11.62
N ILE A 200 2.07 -21.34 -11.60
CA ILE A 200 3.51 -21.20 -11.86
C ILE A 200 3.75 -20.60 -13.25
N ASP A 201 3.07 -21.13 -14.26
CA ASP A 201 3.24 -20.70 -15.65
C ASP A 201 2.77 -19.25 -15.86
N GLU A 202 1.65 -18.84 -15.25
CA GLU A 202 1.18 -17.44 -15.29
C GLU A 202 2.21 -16.49 -14.65
N LEU A 203 2.67 -16.79 -13.43
CA LEU A 203 3.62 -15.92 -12.72
C LEU A 203 4.97 -15.85 -13.46
N ALA A 204 5.45 -16.98 -13.97
CA ALA A 204 6.68 -17.04 -14.76
C ALA A 204 6.54 -16.25 -16.07
N ALA A 205 5.42 -16.37 -16.78
CA ALA A 205 5.17 -15.62 -18.02
C ALA A 205 5.12 -14.10 -17.76
N GLY A 206 4.44 -13.65 -16.69
CA GLY A 206 4.40 -12.23 -16.34
C GLY A 206 5.76 -11.67 -15.88
N CYS A 207 6.61 -12.49 -15.24
CA CYS A 207 8.01 -12.13 -14.99
C CYS A 207 8.84 -12.07 -16.28
N ALA A 208 8.63 -13.00 -17.21
CA ALA A 208 9.34 -13.02 -18.49
C ALA A 208 8.99 -11.82 -19.37
N ALA A 209 7.73 -11.37 -19.35
CA ALA A 209 7.29 -10.13 -20.00
C ALA A 209 8.01 -8.88 -19.44
N GLN A 210 8.54 -8.95 -18.21
CA GLN A 210 9.34 -7.91 -17.57
C GLN A 210 10.86 -8.11 -17.77
N GLY A 211 11.26 -8.97 -18.71
CA GLY A 211 12.65 -9.16 -19.13
C GLY A 211 13.42 -10.25 -18.37
N VAL A 212 12.74 -11.08 -17.56
CA VAL A 212 13.40 -12.16 -16.82
C VAL A 212 13.55 -13.41 -17.70
N THR A 213 14.75 -13.98 -17.75
CA THR A 213 14.99 -15.24 -18.46
C THR A 213 15.18 -16.37 -17.45
N PHE A 214 14.22 -17.29 -17.41
CA PHE A 214 14.28 -18.48 -16.56
C PHE A 214 14.98 -19.64 -17.26
N LYS A 215 15.48 -20.62 -16.49
CA LYS A 215 15.87 -21.90 -17.10
C LYS A 215 14.60 -22.62 -17.58
N PRO A 216 14.69 -23.50 -18.61
CA PRO A 216 13.56 -24.27 -19.09
C PRO A 216 12.81 -25.05 -18.00
N ASP A 217 11.59 -25.45 -18.32
CA ASP A 217 10.76 -26.35 -17.50
C ASP A 217 10.53 -25.86 -16.05
N VAL A 218 10.27 -24.56 -15.89
CA VAL A 218 10.07 -23.91 -14.58
C VAL A 218 9.11 -24.69 -13.68
N ALA A 219 7.90 -25.00 -14.16
CA ALA A 219 6.92 -25.76 -13.38
C ALA A 219 7.41 -27.14 -12.95
N VAL A 220 8.14 -27.85 -13.81
CA VAL A 220 8.69 -29.19 -13.49
C VAL A 220 9.73 -29.08 -12.37
N ARG A 221 10.68 -28.14 -12.49
CA ARG A 221 11.73 -27.93 -11.48
C ARG A 221 11.16 -27.48 -10.13
N LEU A 222 10.22 -26.55 -10.15
CA LEU A 222 9.56 -26.05 -8.94
C LEU A 222 8.75 -27.15 -8.24
N ARG A 223 8.06 -28.01 -8.98
CA ARG A 223 7.38 -29.18 -8.41
C ARG A 223 8.34 -30.23 -7.86
N ALA A 224 9.51 -30.39 -8.47
CA ALA A 224 10.54 -31.30 -7.96
C ALA A 224 10.96 -30.94 -6.54
N TYR A 225 11.19 -29.65 -6.28
CA TYR A 225 11.53 -29.18 -4.93
C TYR A 225 10.38 -29.39 -3.93
N ALA A 226 9.12 -29.25 -4.36
CA ALA A 226 7.97 -29.46 -3.48
C ALA A 226 7.93 -30.85 -2.84
N ARG A 227 8.43 -31.89 -3.53
CA ARG A 227 8.53 -33.26 -2.99
C ARG A 227 9.47 -33.36 -1.79
N SER A 228 10.54 -32.56 -1.75
CA SER A 228 11.49 -32.53 -0.63
C SER A 228 10.91 -31.89 0.65
N VAL A 229 9.82 -31.14 0.51
CA VAL A 229 9.12 -30.44 1.60
C VAL A 229 7.63 -30.81 1.65
N ALA A 230 7.27 -32.01 1.19
CA ALA A 230 5.88 -32.44 0.99
C ALA A 230 5.01 -32.33 2.25
N HIS A 231 5.57 -32.54 3.44
CA HIS A 231 4.83 -32.56 4.71
C HIS A 231 4.49 -31.17 5.26
N PHE A 232 5.00 -30.08 4.67
CA PHE A 232 4.75 -28.74 5.19
C PHE A 232 3.30 -28.30 4.93
N PRO A 233 2.62 -27.70 5.93
CA PRO A 233 1.28 -27.16 5.73
C PRO A 233 1.32 -25.94 4.82
N THR A 234 0.27 -25.78 4.01
CA THR A 234 0.13 -24.62 3.13
C THR A 234 -0.70 -23.54 3.80
N ALA A 235 -0.29 -22.28 3.62
CA ALA A 235 -1.05 -21.11 4.04
C ALA A 235 -0.46 -19.86 3.38
N VAL A 236 -1.33 -18.94 2.95
CA VAL A 236 -0.89 -17.59 2.55
C VAL A 236 -0.44 -16.86 3.83
N LYS A 237 0.88 -16.65 3.96
CA LYS A 237 1.52 -15.96 5.08
C LYS A 237 2.54 -14.96 4.55
N GLU A 238 2.90 -14.00 5.38
CA GLU A 238 3.89 -12.95 5.02
C GLU A 238 3.53 -12.31 3.69
N LEU A 239 2.24 -11.96 3.53
CA LEU A 239 1.62 -11.56 2.26
C LEU A 239 2.49 -10.53 1.53
N GLU A 240 2.83 -9.44 2.20
CA GLU A 240 3.71 -8.37 1.71
C GLU A 240 4.95 -8.87 0.96
N TRP A 241 5.63 -9.88 1.50
CA TRP A 241 6.90 -10.38 0.99
C TRP A 241 6.75 -11.47 -0.06
N ARG A 242 5.60 -12.15 -0.11
CA ARG A 242 5.36 -13.31 -0.99
C ARG A 242 4.40 -12.92 -2.10
N ASN A 243 3.15 -13.35 -1.98
CA ASN A 243 2.10 -13.09 -2.96
C ASN A 243 1.82 -11.58 -3.17
N GLY A 244 2.06 -10.75 -2.14
CA GLY A 244 1.91 -9.31 -2.17
C GLY A 244 2.82 -8.61 -3.18
N TYR A 245 3.99 -9.18 -3.49
CA TYR A 245 4.85 -8.67 -4.56
C TYR A 245 4.11 -8.69 -5.91
N PHE A 246 3.62 -9.86 -6.34
CA PHE A 246 2.88 -10.00 -7.60
C PHE A 246 1.58 -9.17 -7.59
N HIS A 247 0.84 -9.21 -6.49
CA HIS A 247 -0.39 -8.42 -6.38
C HIS A 247 -0.12 -6.90 -6.42
N SER A 248 1.03 -6.43 -5.95
CA SER A 248 1.41 -5.01 -6.07
C SER A 248 1.64 -4.60 -7.53
N LEU A 249 2.21 -5.49 -8.35
CA LEU A 249 2.38 -5.29 -9.79
C LEU A 249 1.02 -5.25 -10.48
N THR A 250 0.10 -6.14 -10.11
CA THR A 250 -1.29 -6.10 -10.57
C THR A 250 -1.96 -4.77 -10.26
N LYS A 251 -1.92 -4.33 -8.99
CA LYS A 251 -2.55 -3.06 -8.59
C LYS A 251 -1.99 -1.88 -9.38
N LYS A 252 -0.67 -1.88 -9.63
CA LYS A 252 -0.02 -0.84 -10.43
C LYS A 252 -0.53 -0.86 -11.87
N ALA A 253 -0.48 -2.01 -12.55
CA ALA A 253 -0.94 -2.15 -13.93
C ALA A 253 -2.40 -1.68 -14.09
N VAL A 254 -3.29 -2.13 -13.19
CA VAL A 254 -4.71 -1.76 -13.22
C VAL A 254 -4.92 -0.26 -12.95
N ALA A 255 -4.16 0.34 -12.03
CA ALA A 255 -4.20 1.78 -11.79
C ALA A 255 -3.72 2.59 -13.00
N ASP A 256 -2.76 2.05 -13.76
CA ASP A 256 -2.26 2.63 -15.01
C ASP A 256 -3.21 2.37 -16.21
N GLY A 257 -4.35 1.71 -15.99
CA GLY A 257 -5.34 1.38 -17.02
C GLY A 257 -4.97 0.16 -17.89
N GLU A 258 -3.96 -0.59 -17.48
CA GLU A 258 -3.52 -1.82 -18.14
C GLU A 258 -4.28 -3.05 -17.61
N ALA A 259 -4.16 -4.17 -18.32
CA ALA A 259 -4.73 -5.43 -17.87
C ALA A 259 -3.93 -6.00 -16.68
N ASP A 260 -4.60 -6.76 -15.81
CA ASP A 260 -3.93 -7.51 -14.75
C ASP A 260 -2.91 -8.51 -15.38
N PRO A 261 -1.61 -8.41 -15.06
CA PRO A 261 -0.59 -9.34 -15.55
C PRO A 261 -0.70 -10.74 -14.93
N PHE A 262 -1.41 -10.90 -13.81
CA PHE A 262 -1.55 -12.16 -13.07
C PHE A 262 -3.03 -12.42 -12.69
N PRO A 263 -3.94 -12.54 -13.68
CA PRO A 263 -5.38 -12.57 -13.41
C PRO A 263 -5.82 -13.80 -12.61
N THR A 264 -5.20 -14.97 -12.81
CA THR A 264 -5.50 -16.18 -12.04
C THR A 264 -5.02 -16.02 -10.60
N HIS A 265 -3.80 -15.52 -10.41
CA HIS A 265 -3.22 -15.24 -9.09
C HIS A 265 -4.09 -14.28 -8.28
N THR A 266 -4.49 -13.15 -8.87
CA THR A 266 -5.35 -12.15 -8.22
C THR A 266 -6.72 -12.72 -7.86
N ALA A 267 -7.34 -13.47 -8.78
CA ALA A 267 -8.63 -14.10 -8.54
C ALA A 267 -8.55 -15.08 -7.36
N TRP A 268 -7.51 -15.92 -7.31
CA TRP A 268 -7.32 -16.91 -6.26
C TRP A 268 -6.95 -16.29 -4.91
N LEU A 269 -6.16 -15.21 -4.88
CA LEU A 269 -5.92 -14.45 -3.65
C LEU A 269 -7.22 -13.87 -3.08
N THR A 270 -8.09 -13.39 -3.97
CA THR A 270 -9.41 -12.88 -3.58
C THR A 270 -10.31 -14.01 -3.06
N GLU A 271 -10.32 -15.16 -3.74
CA GLU A 271 -11.09 -16.36 -3.37
C GLU A 271 -10.77 -16.83 -1.94
N VAL A 272 -9.49 -16.85 -1.57
CA VAL A 272 -9.05 -17.27 -0.21
C VAL A 272 -9.11 -16.13 0.82
N GLY A 273 -9.61 -14.94 0.44
CA GLY A 273 -9.70 -13.77 1.32
C GLY A 273 -8.36 -13.17 1.73
N ALA A 274 -7.29 -13.42 0.96
CA ALA A 274 -5.96 -12.87 1.24
C ALA A 274 -5.82 -11.41 0.79
N VAL A 275 -6.59 -10.99 -0.21
CA VAL A 275 -6.66 -9.60 -0.71
C VAL A 275 -8.12 -9.24 -1.01
N PRO A 276 -8.50 -7.95 -0.95
CA PRO A 276 -9.81 -7.53 -1.45
C PRO A 276 -9.87 -7.69 -2.98
N PRO A 277 -11.08 -7.82 -3.56
CA PRO A 277 -11.23 -7.77 -5.01
C PRO A 277 -10.71 -6.43 -5.57
N LEU A 278 -10.23 -6.45 -6.81
CA LEU A 278 -9.89 -5.21 -7.52
C LEU A 278 -11.17 -4.39 -7.79
N PRO A 279 -11.13 -3.05 -7.64
CA PRO A 279 -12.26 -2.21 -7.94
C PRO A 279 -12.61 -2.28 -9.43
N LYS A 280 -13.86 -2.61 -9.74
CA LYS A 280 -14.41 -2.68 -11.10
C LYS A 280 -15.27 -1.47 -11.44
N PHE A 281 -15.80 -0.82 -10.42
CA PHE A 281 -16.69 0.31 -10.53
C PHE A 281 -16.17 1.46 -9.66
N ALA A 282 -16.62 2.67 -9.95
CA ALA A 282 -16.38 3.82 -9.09
C ALA A 282 -17.71 4.47 -8.71
N LEU A 283 -17.83 4.89 -7.45
CA LEU A 283 -18.93 5.69 -6.93
C LEU A 283 -18.38 7.04 -6.45
N LEU A 284 -18.75 8.10 -7.17
CA LEU A 284 -18.33 9.47 -6.88
C LEU A 284 -19.47 10.23 -6.19
N PHE A 285 -19.22 10.71 -4.98
CA PHE A 285 -20.16 11.57 -4.25
C PHE A 285 -19.80 13.03 -4.48
N ASP A 286 -20.73 13.83 -4.99
CA ASP A 286 -20.62 15.29 -4.90
C ASP A 286 -20.85 15.72 -3.44
N CYS A 287 -20.04 16.62 -2.91
CA CYS A 287 -20.24 17.09 -1.54
C CYS A 287 -21.51 17.93 -1.45
N ASP A 288 -21.61 18.93 -2.31
CA ASP A 288 -22.71 19.89 -2.34
C ASP A 288 -23.94 19.25 -3.00
N GLY A 289 -25.09 19.31 -2.33
CA GLY A 289 -26.37 18.82 -2.86
C GLY A 289 -26.53 17.31 -2.89
N VAL A 290 -25.47 16.50 -2.78
CA VAL A 290 -25.56 15.03 -2.67
C VAL A 290 -25.24 14.55 -1.26
N ILE A 291 -24.07 14.87 -0.69
CA ILE A 291 -23.77 14.49 0.71
C ILE A 291 -24.60 15.33 1.67
N VAL A 292 -24.68 16.63 1.43
CA VAL A 292 -25.33 17.60 2.32
C VAL A 292 -26.10 18.64 1.52
N GLU A 293 -27.26 19.06 2.03
CA GLU A 293 -28.00 20.18 1.49
C GLU A 293 -27.34 21.50 1.91
N THR A 294 -26.33 21.94 1.17
CA THR A 294 -25.54 23.13 1.53
C THR A 294 -26.27 24.43 1.24
N GLU A 295 -27.20 24.47 0.28
CA GLU A 295 -27.84 25.72 -0.12
C GLU A 295 -28.79 26.26 0.96
N GLU A 296 -29.47 25.37 1.68
CA GLU A 296 -30.26 25.78 2.84
C GLU A 296 -29.37 26.32 3.97
N LEU A 297 -28.21 25.71 4.22
CA LEU A 297 -27.23 26.24 5.18
C LEU A 297 -26.70 27.62 4.75
N HIS A 298 -26.51 27.84 3.45
CA HIS A 298 -26.16 29.14 2.91
C HIS A 298 -27.26 30.17 3.15
N ARG A 299 -28.53 29.86 2.86
CA ARG A 299 -29.68 30.74 3.10
C ARG A 299 -29.81 31.12 4.57
N LEU A 300 -29.76 30.13 5.47
CA LEU A 300 -29.81 30.34 6.90
C LEU A 300 -28.65 31.23 7.39
N ALA A 301 -27.45 31.05 6.84
CA ALA A 301 -26.29 31.89 7.17
C ALA A 301 -26.44 33.35 6.69
N TYR A 302 -27.05 33.59 5.52
CA TYR A 302 -27.40 34.95 5.09
C TYR A 302 -28.40 35.59 6.05
N ASN A 303 -29.50 34.90 6.37
CA ASN A 303 -30.52 35.41 7.27
C ASN A 303 -29.97 35.66 8.68
N ALA A 304 -29.07 34.80 9.18
CA ALA A 304 -28.38 35.01 10.44
C ALA A 304 -27.48 36.26 10.40
N SER A 305 -26.77 36.50 9.29
CA SER A 305 -25.98 37.72 9.07
C SER A 305 -26.87 38.96 9.04
N PHE A 306 -27.99 38.94 8.30
CA PHE A 306 -28.93 40.05 8.22
C PHE A 306 -29.54 40.37 9.59
N LYS A 307 -29.88 39.33 10.36
CA LYS A 307 -30.38 39.46 11.73
C LYS A 307 -29.33 40.03 12.68
N HIS A 308 -28.06 39.63 12.56
CA HIS A 308 -26.97 40.14 13.38
C HIS A 308 -26.81 41.66 13.26
N PHE A 309 -26.95 42.21 12.05
CA PHE A 309 -26.91 43.66 11.80
C PHE A 309 -28.28 44.34 11.90
N GLU A 310 -29.33 43.62 12.30
CA GLU A 310 -30.74 44.05 12.32
C GLU A 310 -31.16 44.81 11.06
N LEU A 311 -30.86 44.25 9.88
CA LEU A 311 -31.16 44.93 8.61
C LEU A 311 -32.66 45.20 8.45
N LYS A 312 -33.00 46.46 8.16
CA LYS A 312 -34.39 46.90 7.93
C LYS A 312 -34.55 47.68 6.64
N LEU A 313 -35.52 47.26 5.82
CA LEU A 313 -36.07 48.03 4.70
C LEU A 313 -37.17 48.98 5.23
N ASP A 314 -37.23 50.19 4.67
CA ASP A 314 -38.14 51.28 5.11
C ASP A 314 -38.12 51.57 6.63
N GLY A 315 -37.06 51.14 7.32
CA GLY A 315 -36.93 51.23 8.78
C GLY A 315 -37.82 50.27 9.58
N THR A 316 -38.64 49.43 8.93
CA THR A 316 -39.62 48.56 9.60
C THR A 316 -39.56 47.09 9.21
N GLU A 317 -39.30 46.76 7.95
CA GLU A 317 -39.33 45.38 7.47
C GLU A 317 -37.96 44.72 7.63
N GLN A 318 -37.87 43.62 8.38
CA GLN A 318 -36.61 42.88 8.51
C GLN A 318 -36.23 42.21 7.19
N VAL A 319 -34.95 42.30 6.81
CA VAL A 319 -34.44 41.58 5.64
C VAL A 319 -34.34 40.10 5.97
N GLU A 320 -35.09 39.29 5.24
CA GLU A 320 -35.04 37.84 5.29
C GLU A 320 -35.24 37.26 3.89
N TRP A 321 -34.45 36.25 3.53
CA TRP A 321 -34.63 35.49 2.30
C TRP A 321 -35.39 34.21 2.59
N THR A 322 -36.58 34.06 1.99
CA THR A 322 -37.38 32.83 2.07
C THR A 322 -36.75 31.71 1.23
N VAL A 323 -37.20 30.48 1.44
CA VAL A 323 -36.74 29.32 0.64
C VAL A 323 -37.06 29.54 -0.84
N GLU A 324 -38.28 29.97 -1.16
CA GLU A 324 -38.75 30.19 -2.53
C GLU A 324 -37.94 31.29 -3.23
N TYR A 325 -37.65 32.38 -2.53
CA TYR A 325 -36.84 33.46 -3.08
C TYR A 325 -35.38 33.02 -3.29
N TYR A 326 -34.78 32.38 -2.28
CA TYR A 326 -33.39 31.94 -2.38
C TYR A 326 -33.20 30.90 -3.46
N ASP A 327 -34.19 30.02 -3.71
CA ASP A 327 -34.14 29.04 -4.78
C ASP A 327 -34.07 29.70 -6.18
N VAL A 328 -34.81 30.77 -6.41
CA VAL A 328 -34.66 31.56 -7.65
C VAL A 328 -33.31 32.26 -7.68
N LEU A 329 -32.91 32.89 -6.56
CA LEU A 329 -31.68 33.67 -6.47
C LEU A 329 -30.42 32.82 -6.70
N GLN A 330 -30.33 31.62 -6.13
CA GLN A 330 -29.17 30.74 -6.26
C GLN A 330 -28.95 30.26 -7.69
N ASN A 331 -30.05 30.06 -8.44
CA ASN A 331 -30.02 29.59 -9.82
C ASN A 331 -29.79 30.71 -10.84
N THR A 332 -29.92 31.98 -10.44
CA THR A 332 -29.85 33.13 -11.35
C THR A 332 -28.66 34.05 -11.10
N VAL A 333 -28.12 34.11 -9.88
CA VAL A 333 -27.03 35.02 -9.50
C VAL A 333 -25.89 34.26 -8.84
N GLY A 334 -24.73 34.22 -9.50
CA GLY A 334 -23.52 33.59 -8.97
C GLY A 334 -22.78 34.48 -7.95
N GLY A 335 -22.29 33.88 -6.85
CA GLY A 335 -21.47 34.55 -5.84
C GLY A 335 -22.26 35.28 -4.76
N GLY A 336 -21.74 35.31 -3.52
CA GLY A 336 -22.47 35.84 -2.36
C GLY A 336 -22.64 37.35 -2.31
N LYS A 337 -21.58 38.11 -2.59
CA LYS A 337 -21.65 39.57 -2.70
C LYS A 337 -22.58 40.02 -3.85
N PRO A 338 -22.49 39.44 -5.07
CA PRO A 338 -23.46 39.71 -6.14
C PRO A 338 -24.91 39.40 -5.76
N LYS A 339 -25.20 38.31 -5.05
CA LYS A 339 -26.55 37.97 -4.55
C LYS A 339 -27.14 39.10 -3.69
N MET A 340 -26.38 39.60 -2.72
CA MET A 340 -26.83 40.72 -1.87
C MET A 340 -27.01 42.02 -2.66
N LYS A 341 -26.06 42.36 -3.56
CA LYS A 341 -26.19 43.54 -4.42
C LYS A 341 -27.41 43.46 -5.34
N TYR A 342 -27.69 42.29 -5.92
CA TYR A 342 -28.87 42.07 -6.74
C TYR A 342 -30.16 42.25 -5.94
N TYR A 343 -30.23 41.69 -4.74
CA TYR A 343 -31.40 41.83 -3.88
C TYR A 343 -31.70 43.31 -3.56
N PHE A 344 -30.70 44.09 -3.13
CA PHE A 344 -30.93 45.49 -2.77
C PHE A 344 -31.13 46.40 -3.97
N ASN A 345 -30.38 46.22 -5.06
CA ASN A 345 -30.47 47.12 -6.22
C ASN A 345 -31.64 46.78 -7.15
N THR A 346 -31.98 45.50 -7.31
CA THR A 346 -32.90 45.04 -8.35
C THR A 346 -34.21 44.54 -7.75
N GLU A 347 -34.15 43.58 -6.82
CA GLU A 347 -35.35 42.95 -6.26
C GLU A 347 -36.15 43.92 -5.39
N ARG A 348 -35.47 44.61 -4.47
CA ARG A 348 -36.08 45.58 -3.54
C ARG A 348 -35.99 47.02 -4.02
N ALA A 349 -35.07 47.30 -4.94
CA ALA A 349 -34.72 48.68 -5.36
C ALA A 349 -34.46 49.62 -4.17
N GLN A 350 -33.95 49.09 -3.07
CA GLN A 350 -33.75 49.78 -1.80
C GLN A 350 -32.63 49.13 -0.99
N TRP A 351 -31.78 49.98 -0.39
CA TRP A 351 -30.74 49.56 0.55
C TRP A 351 -31.24 49.62 2.01
N PRO A 352 -30.85 48.66 2.86
CA PRO A 352 -31.34 48.58 4.22
C PRO A 352 -30.58 49.53 5.16
N SER A 353 -31.29 50.00 6.20
CA SER A 353 -30.66 50.49 7.43
C SER A 353 -30.19 49.34 8.31
N SER A 354 -29.29 49.59 9.25
CA SER A 354 -28.75 48.58 10.18
C SER A 354 -28.55 49.15 11.57
N VAL A 355 -28.16 48.31 12.53
CA VAL A 355 -27.69 48.77 13.86
C VAL A 355 -26.50 49.74 13.79
N GLU A 356 -25.77 49.75 12.69
CA GLU A 356 -24.59 50.60 12.49
C GLU A 356 -24.94 51.98 11.91
N GLY A 357 -26.16 52.18 11.41
CA GLY A 357 -26.58 53.47 10.88
C GLY A 357 -27.67 53.43 9.81
N ALA A 358 -27.90 54.58 9.19
CA ALA A 358 -28.84 54.75 8.09
C ALA A 358 -28.43 53.96 6.83
N ALA A 359 -29.35 53.84 5.89
CA ALA A 359 -29.09 53.15 4.63
C ALA A 359 -27.93 53.82 3.86
N PRO A 360 -27.01 53.03 3.26
CA PRO A 360 -25.83 53.57 2.57
C PRO A 360 -26.23 54.35 1.31
N GLU A 361 -25.71 55.58 1.19
CA GLU A 361 -26.01 56.48 0.07
C GLU A 361 -25.00 56.33 -1.09
N SER A 362 -23.73 56.05 -0.77
CA SER A 362 -22.64 55.92 -1.76
C SER A 362 -22.36 54.46 -2.14
N GLU A 363 -21.78 54.22 -3.31
CA GLU A 363 -21.38 52.86 -3.74
C GLU A 363 -20.26 52.27 -2.88
N GLU A 364 -19.43 53.14 -2.29
CA GLU A 364 -18.36 52.75 -1.36
C GLU A 364 -18.97 52.21 -0.06
N ASP A 365 -19.94 52.92 0.52
CA ASP A 365 -20.65 52.50 1.74
C ASP A 365 -21.45 51.21 1.50
N ARG A 366 -22.08 51.08 0.33
CA ARG A 366 -22.80 49.88 -0.11
C ARG A 366 -21.87 48.66 -0.20
N SER A 367 -20.70 48.85 -0.79
CA SER A 367 -19.69 47.79 -0.90
C SER A 367 -19.13 47.42 0.47
N ALA A 368 -18.86 48.40 1.33
CA ALA A 368 -18.41 48.16 2.70
C ALA A 368 -19.45 47.39 3.54
N LEU A 369 -20.75 47.71 3.40
CA LEU A 369 -21.83 46.97 4.05
C LEU A 369 -21.86 45.52 3.56
N VAL A 370 -21.85 45.30 2.24
CA VAL A 370 -21.85 43.97 1.64
C VAL A 370 -20.65 43.13 2.10
N ASP A 371 -19.48 43.75 2.25
CA ASP A 371 -18.29 43.08 2.76
C ASP A 371 -18.48 42.60 4.20
N ARG A 372 -18.98 43.46 5.10
CA ARG A 372 -19.29 43.08 6.48
C ARG A 372 -20.35 41.98 6.57
N LEU A 373 -21.42 42.07 5.76
CA LEU A 373 -22.45 41.03 5.68
C LEU A 373 -21.88 39.69 5.22
N GLN A 374 -20.98 39.70 4.23
CA GLN A 374 -20.33 38.50 3.71
C GLN A 374 -19.38 37.87 4.75
N ASP A 375 -18.64 38.70 5.48
CA ASP A 375 -17.73 38.24 6.54
C ASP A 375 -18.53 37.59 7.67
N GLN A 376 -19.59 38.25 8.14
CA GLN A 376 -20.46 37.70 9.19
C GLN A 376 -21.20 36.45 8.71
N LYS A 377 -21.69 36.41 7.46
CA LYS A 377 -22.27 35.20 6.86
C LYS A 377 -21.27 34.04 6.90
N THR A 378 -19.99 34.33 6.67
CA THR A 378 -18.93 33.30 6.70
C THR A 378 -18.71 32.76 8.12
N VAL A 379 -18.89 33.59 9.15
CA VAL A 379 -18.90 33.14 10.55
C VAL A 379 -20.14 32.27 10.83
N CYS A 380 -21.34 32.78 10.54
CA CYS A 380 -22.60 32.05 10.76
C CYS A 380 -22.64 30.72 10.02
N TYR A 381 -22.12 30.66 8.78
CA TYR A 381 -22.08 29.43 7.99
C TYR A 381 -21.21 28.36 8.63
N LYS A 382 -20.06 28.73 9.21
CA LYS A 382 -19.19 27.76 9.90
C LYS A 382 -19.90 27.16 11.11
N GLU A 383 -20.54 28.00 11.91
CA GLU A 383 -21.32 27.56 13.07
C GLU A 383 -22.46 26.63 12.65
N LEU A 384 -23.25 27.00 11.63
CA LEU A 384 -24.34 26.18 11.11
C LEU A 384 -23.86 24.83 10.56
N VAL A 385 -22.71 24.79 9.88
CA VAL A 385 -22.12 23.54 9.40
C VAL A 385 -21.76 22.62 10.57
N GLU A 386 -21.23 23.17 11.66
CA GLU A 386 -20.82 22.40 12.83
C GLU A 386 -22.02 21.93 13.68
N THR A 387 -23.10 22.71 13.76
CA THR A 387 -24.22 22.44 14.68
C THR A 387 -25.43 21.80 14.01
N THR A 388 -25.61 22.01 12.70
CA THR A 388 -26.89 21.75 12.03
C THR A 388 -26.75 20.89 10.78
N ALA A 389 -25.57 20.80 10.18
CA ALA A 389 -25.41 20.04 8.94
C ALA A 389 -25.56 18.53 9.20
N GLU A 390 -26.51 17.94 8.49
CA GLU A 390 -26.74 16.49 8.50
C GLU A 390 -26.54 15.94 7.09
N ALA A 391 -26.10 14.69 7.02
CA ALA A 391 -26.01 14.00 5.74
C ALA A 391 -27.41 13.76 5.17
N ARG A 392 -27.56 13.84 3.85
CA ARG A 392 -28.85 13.49 3.21
C ARG A 392 -29.24 12.05 3.54
N PRO A 393 -30.54 11.75 3.72
CA PRO A 393 -31.00 10.44 4.15
C PRO A 393 -30.43 9.28 3.32
N GLY A 394 -29.81 8.31 3.99
CA GLY A 394 -29.28 7.11 3.36
C GLY A 394 -27.90 7.24 2.70
N VAL A 395 -27.33 8.44 2.56
CA VAL A 395 -26.03 8.64 1.91
C VAL A 395 -24.90 7.97 2.68
N LEU A 396 -24.84 8.15 4.01
CA LEU A 396 -23.80 7.50 4.82
C LEU A 396 -23.90 5.97 4.77
N ARG A 397 -25.13 5.42 4.76
CA ARG A 397 -25.36 3.98 4.57
C ARG A 397 -24.85 3.51 3.21
N LEU A 398 -25.13 4.25 2.13
CA LEU A 398 -24.66 3.93 0.78
C LEU A 398 -23.13 4.00 0.69
N MET A 399 -22.49 4.97 1.35
CA MET A 399 -21.03 5.04 1.45
C MET A 399 -20.47 3.80 2.13
N ASP A 400 -21.01 3.42 3.29
CA ASP A 400 -20.55 2.24 4.04
C ASP A 400 -20.76 0.95 3.22
N GLU A 401 -21.93 0.79 2.57
CA GLU A 401 -22.21 -0.34 1.68
C GLU A 401 -21.25 -0.40 0.48
N ALA A 402 -20.88 0.73 -0.12
CA ALA A 402 -19.92 0.77 -1.22
C ALA A 402 -18.50 0.43 -0.76
N LEU A 403 -18.06 1.02 0.36
CA LEU A 403 -16.75 0.76 0.95
C LEU A 403 -16.58 -0.71 1.38
N ASP A 404 -17.65 -1.36 1.83
CA ASP A 404 -17.62 -2.76 2.29
C ASP A 404 -17.60 -3.78 1.14
N ARG A 405 -17.94 -3.39 -0.09
CA ARG A 405 -17.96 -4.31 -1.25
C ARG A 405 -16.58 -4.69 -1.76
N GLY A 406 -15.59 -3.80 -1.61
CA GLY A 406 -14.24 -3.96 -2.13
C GLY A 406 -14.10 -3.87 -3.65
N ASP A 407 -15.16 -4.13 -4.44
CA ASP A 407 -15.16 -4.03 -5.90
C ASP A 407 -15.62 -2.65 -6.43
N VAL A 408 -15.84 -1.68 -5.54
CA VAL A 408 -16.22 -0.30 -5.86
C VAL A 408 -15.21 0.65 -5.24
N ALA A 409 -14.51 1.42 -6.06
CA ALA A 409 -13.73 2.56 -5.60
C ALA A 409 -14.66 3.70 -5.20
N VAL A 410 -14.44 4.32 -4.05
CA VAL A 410 -15.32 5.34 -3.49
C VAL A 410 -14.59 6.68 -3.39
N ALA A 411 -15.21 7.72 -3.94
CA ALA A 411 -14.62 9.05 -4.03
C ALA A 411 -15.58 10.15 -3.54
N ILE A 412 -15.03 11.25 -3.04
CA ILE A 412 -15.77 12.50 -2.86
C ILE A 412 -15.18 13.57 -3.77
N CYS A 413 -16.04 14.31 -4.45
CA CYS A 413 -15.69 15.46 -5.26
C CYS A 413 -16.41 16.70 -4.70
N SER A 414 -15.75 17.85 -4.70
CA SER A 414 -16.37 19.14 -4.38
C SER A 414 -15.79 20.25 -5.23
N ALA A 415 -16.61 21.23 -5.60
CA ALA A 415 -16.14 22.46 -6.23
C ALA A 415 -15.60 23.49 -5.22
N ALA A 416 -15.77 23.25 -3.92
CA ALA A 416 -15.27 24.13 -2.87
C ALA A 416 -13.75 23.99 -2.69
N THR A 417 -13.09 25.05 -2.24
CA THR A 417 -11.68 24.96 -1.77
C THR A 417 -11.54 23.90 -0.69
N ARG A 418 -10.39 23.22 -0.58
CA ARG A 418 -10.11 22.20 0.45
C ARG A 418 -10.52 22.64 1.85
N ALA A 419 -10.15 23.86 2.25
CA ALA A 419 -10.48 24.39 3.57
C ALA A 419 -11.98 24.57 3.84
N GLY A 420 -12.78 24.78 2.79
CA GLY A 420 -14.25 24.86 2.87
C GLY A 420 -14.86 23.46 2.89
N PHE A 421 -14.37 22.59 2.00
CA PHE A 421 -14.76 21.19 1.92
C PHE A 421 -14.52 20.44 3.23
N ASP A 422 -13.30 20.53 3.79
CA ASP A 422 -12.89 19.80 4.98
C ASP A 422 -13.81 20.09 6.18
N LYS A 423 -14.30 21.32 6.31
CA LYS A 423 -15.20 21.70 7.41
C LYS A 423 -16.55 21.00 7.33
N VAL A 424 -17.12 20.96 6.13
CA VAL A 424 -18.41 20.32 5.88
C VAL A 424 -18.27 18.81 6.05
N VAL A 425 -17.30 18.22 5.35
CA VAL A 425 -17.17 16.77 5.28
C VAL A 425 -16.76 16.15 6.63
N ASN A 426 -15.90 16.82 7.42
CA ASN A 426 -15.49 16.30 8.73
C ASN A 426 -16.63 16.32 9.75
N SER A 427 -17.55 17.28 9.65
CA SER A 427 -18.72 17.37 10.52
C SER A 427 -19.73 16.25 10.22
N ILE A 428 -19.82 15.82 8.97
CA ILE A 428 -20.88 14.94 8.48
C ILE A 428 -20.40 13.49 8.26
N VAL A 429 -19.36 13.31 7.44
CA VAL A 429 -18.83 11.99 7.04
C VAL A 429 -17.88 11.44 8.10
N LYS A 430 -17.13 12.35 8.75
CA LYS A 430 -16.12 12.13 9.81
C LYS A 430 -14.78 11.55 9.32
N PRO A 431 -13.66 11.90 9.97
CA PRO A 431 -12.31 11.46 9.57
C PRO A 431 -12.15 9.94 9.43
N ASP A 432 -12.71 9.15 10.34
CA ASP A 432 -12.57 7.68 10.31
C ASP A 432 -13.15 7.05 9.04
N ARG A 433 -14.27 7.59 8.54
CA ARG A 433 -14.87 7.14 7.29
C ARG A 433 -14.10 7.68 6.10
N LEU A 434 -13.67 8.94 6.13
CA LEU A 434 -12.89 9.56 5.06
C LEU A 434 -11.55 8.85 4.82
N ALA A 435 -10.92 8.33 5.87
CA ALA A 435 -9.70 7.55 5.77
C ALA A 435 -9.86 6.23 4.98
N ARG A 436 -11.09 5.79 4.72
CA ARG A 436 -11.41 4.59 3.93
C ARG A 436 -11.65 4.89 2.45
N PHE A 437 -11.77 6.16 2.05
CA PHE A 437 -12.03 6.53 0.66
C PHE A 437 -10.76 6.39 -0.18
N ASP A 438 -10.93 6.00 -1.45
CA ASP A 438 -9.82 5.85 -2.39
C ASP A 438 -9.27 7.22 -2.81
N VAL A 439 -10.14 8.22 -2.95
CA VAL A 439 -9.75 9.58 -3.34
C VAL A 439 -10.74 10.64 -2.86
N ILE A 440 -10.22 11.82 -2.48
CA ILE A 440 -11.01 12.98 -2.11
C ILE A 440 -10.49 14.21 -2.86
N LEU A 441 -11.34 14.74 -3.75
CA LEU A 441 -11.02 15.85 -4.64
C LEU A 441 -11.80 17.10 -4.23
N ALA A 442 -11.09 18.17 -3.91
CA ALA A 442 -11.61 19.51 -3.69
C ALA A 442 -11.33 20.40 -4.93
N GLY A 443 -11.99 21.56 -4.99
CA GLY A 443 -11.98 22.43 -6.16
C GLY A 443 -10.64 23.09 -6.46
N ASP A 444 -9.71 23.09 -5.50
CA ASP A 444 -8.33 23.55 -5.64
C ASP A 444 -7.31 22.42 -5.91
N ASP A 445 -7.74 21.16 -5.99
CA ASP A 445 -6.92 20.07 -6.52
C ASP A 445 -6.89 20.06 -8.06
N GLY A 446 -7.86 20.73 -8.70
CA GLY A 446 -7.93 20.91 -10.14
C GLY A 446 -7.06 22.07 -10.63
N SER A 447 -6.34 21.86 -11.74
CA SER A 447 -5.53 22.93 -12.37
C SER A 447 -6.37 24.04 -13.02
N LYS A 448 -7.65 23.77 -13.27
CA LYS A 448 -8.61 24.70 -13.85
C LYS A 448 -9.90 24.67 -13.06
N LYS A 449 -10.58 25.83 -13.01
CA LYS A 449 -11.86 25.99 -12.30
C LYS A 449 -13.03 25.80 -13.27
N LYS A 450 -14.23 25.53 -12.73
CA LYS A 450 -15.48 25.56 -13.49
C LYS A 450 -15.56 26.82 -14.39
N PRO A 451 -16.05 26.71 -15.63
CA PRO A 451 -16.78 25.58 -16.21
C PRO A 451 -15.90 24.55 -16.96
N ASP A 452 -14.58 24.55 -16.79
CA ASP A 452 -13.74 23.47 -17.33
C ASP A 452 -14.20 22.13 -16.69
N PRO A 453 -14.57 21.12 -17.50
CA PRO A 453 -15.07 19.83 -17.02
C PRO A 453 -13.97 19.04 -16.31
#